data_AF-A0A5C4X664-F1
#
_entry.id   AF-A0A5C4X664-F1
#
_cell.length_a   1.000
_cell.length_b   1.000
_cell.length_c   1.000
_cell.angle_alpha   90.00
_cell.angle_beta   90.00
_cell.angle_gamma   90.00
#
_symmetry.space_group_name_H-M   'P 1'
#
loop_
_entity.id
_entity.type
_entity.pdbx_description
1 polymer ?
#
loop_
_entity_poly.entity_id
_entity_poly.type
_entity_poly.pdbx_seq_one_letter_code
_entity_poly.pdbx_strand_id
1 'polypeptide(L)'
;MFVANLLIALREGLEATLVIGILVGYLVKTGRRDVLPKLWLGVGLAALIPFGIGALLTWGPKTLTYQAQEIIGGVLSIITVALVTGMIFWMGKHARALKGELESSMAASLDKRSSGWGLVWLAVLAVGREGAESALFIWATVRSSVENNVVATTAGVVTGLLLSLVLGWLIYRGSRKINMKLFFSVTGYFLILVAAGIFAYGISDLQEAGVLPGIMNHAWDVSHLLPEPTSPIYWLYVLGQAIFQVNVQPTVLQTIGWIVYIVPVAIIFYRQVHGKRPTAKPDGKSERAQRHAPAEATPTSATADPT
;
A
#
# COMPACT_ATOMS: atom_id res chain seq x y z
N MET A 1 -11.90 -8.23 9.53
CA MET A 1 -12.60 -7.81 8.32
C MET A 1 -12.56 -6.31 8.19
N PHE A 2 -13.15 -5.57 9.14
CA PHE A 2 -13.20 -4.11 9.07
C PHE A 2 -11.81 -3.46 9.00
N VAL A 3 -10.93 -3.71 9.97
CA VAL A 3 -9.63 -2.99 10.07
C VAL A 3 -8.67 -3.38 8.95
N ALA A 4 -8.59 -4.66 8.57
CA ALA A 4 -7.74 -5.11 7.47
C ALA A 4 -8.14 -4.43 6.15
N ASN A 5 -9.42 -4.53 5.77
CA ASN A 5 -9.92 -3.89 4.55
C ASN A 5 -9.91 -2.36 4.65
N LEU A 6 -10.10 -1.79 5.83
CA LEU A 6 -9.93 -0.36 6.08
C LEU A 6 -8.50 0.07 5.82
N LEU A 7 -7.50 -0.63 6.34
CA LEU A 7 -6.10 -0.24 6.19
C LEU A 7 -5.61 -0.42 4.75
N ILE A 8 -6.07 -1.47 4.06
CA ILE A 8 -5.85 -1.64 2.63
C ILE A 8 -6.49 -0.44 1.89
N ALA A 9 -7.80 -0.25 2.01
CA ALA A 9 -8.51 0.84 1.31
C ALA A 9 -8.01 2.25 1.69
N LEU A 10 -7.57 2.45 2.93
CA LEU A 10 -6.96 3.69 3.40
C LEU A 10 -5.64 3.95 2.70
N ARG A 11 -4.78 2.92 2.59
CA ARG A 11 -3.50 3.03 1.90
C ARG A 11 -3.71 3.31 0.42
N GLU A 12 -4.49 2.48 -0.25
CA GLU A 12 -4.72 2.63 -1.69
C GLU A 12 -5.43 3.95 -2.02
N GLY A 13 -6.43 4.30 -1.22
CA GLY A 13 -7.10 5.59 -1.34
C GLY A 13 -6.16 6.77 -1.06
N LEU A 14 -5.18 6.63 -0.17
CA LEU A 14 -4.17 7.67 0.07
C LEU A 14 -3.25 7.83 -1.13
N GLU A 15 -2.84 6.73 -1.76
CA GLU A 15 -2.04 6.75 -2.99
C GLU A 15 -2.81 7.42 -4.13
N ALA A 16 -4.07 7.01 -4.35
CA ALA A 16 -4.93 7.63 -5.35
C ALA A 16 -5.19 9.12 -5.07
N THR A 17 -5.47 9.50 -3.82
CA THR A 17 -5.71 10.91 -3.46
C THR A 17 -4.45 11.77 -3.56
N LEU A 18 -3.26 11.21 -3.30
CA LEU A 18 -1.99 11.90 -3.52
C LEU A 18 -1.72 12.14 -5.01
N VAL A 19 -1.94 11.13 -5.86
CA VAL A 19 -1.82 11.28 -7.32
C VAL A 19 -2.78 12.35 -7.82
N ILE A 20 -4.06 12.26 -7.46
CA ILE A 20 -5.08 13.27 -7.82
C ILE A 20 -4.68 14.65 -7.27
N GLY A 21 -4.22 14.73 -6.03
CA GLY A 21 -3.79 15.98 -5.40
C GLY A 21 -2.61 16.63 -6.11
N ILE A 22 -1.65 15.85 -6.62
CA ILE A 22 -0.54 16.33 -7.44
C ILE A 22 -1.06 16.89 -8.78
N LEU A 23 -1.97 16.18 -9.46
CA LEU A 23 -2.56 16.62 -10.73
C LEU A 23 -3.39 17.91 -10.55
N VAL A 24 -4.23 17.97 -9.50
CA VAL A 24 -5.01 19.16 -9.15
C VAL A 24 -4.08 20.33 -8.79
N GLY A 25 -3.09 20.08 -7.92
CA GLY A 25 -2.13 21.10 -7.50
C GLY A 25 -1.35 21.70 -8.66
N TYR A 26 -0.95 20.85 -9.61
CA TYR A 26 -0.31 21.28 -10.85
C TYR A 26 -1.23 22.19 -11.68
N LEU A 27 -2.47 21.75 -11.97
CA LEU A 27 -3.42 22.54 -12.77
C LEU A 27 -3.73 23.90 -12.14
N VAL A 28 -3.87 23.93 -10.82
CA VAL A 28 -4.10 25.17 -10.07
C VAL A 28 -2.88 26.08 -10.14
N LYS A 29 -1.67 25.53 -10.00
CA LYS A 29 -0.40 26.29 -10.07
C LYS A 29 -0.15 26.87 -11.46
N THR A 30 -0.52 26.14 -12.53
CA THR A 30 -0.36 26.61 -13.91
C THR A 30 -1.54 27.45 -14.42
N GLY A 31 -2.50 27.79 -13.56
CA GLY A 31 -3.68 28.58 -13.93
C GLY A 31 -4.68 27.86 -14.84
N ARG A 32 -4.51 26.56 -15.09
CA ARG A 32 -5.33 25.75 -16.01
C ARG A 32 -6.54 25.13 -15.32
N ARG A 33 -7.32 25.97 -14.62
CA ARG A 33 -8.54 25.52 -13.92
C ARG A 33 -9.63 25.04 -14.88
N ASP A 34 -9.56 25.45 -16.15
CA ASP A 34 -10.42 25.01 -17.26
C ASP A 34 -10.38 23.49 -17.50
N VAL A 35 -9.29 22.82 -17.10
CA VAL A 35 -9.10 21.38 -17.31
C VAL A 35 -9.53 20.54 -16.11
N LEU A 36 -9.81 21.16 -14.95
CA LEU A 36 -10.23 20.44 -13.74
C LEU A 36 -11.48 19.56 -13.95
N PRO A 37 -12.54 19.99 -14.66
CA PRO A 37 -13.70 19.14 -14.92
C PRO A 37 -13.33 17.88 -15.73
N LYS A 38 -12.37 17.98 -16.66
CA LYS A 38 -11.87 16.84 -17.45
C LYS A 38 -11.10 15.87 -16.56
N LEU A 39 -10.27 16.38 -15.64
CA LEU A 39 -9.59 15.53 -14.64
C LEU A 39 -10.60 14.73 -13.81
N TRP A 40 -11.66 15.37 -13.30
CA TRP A 40 -12.71 14.70 -12.53
C TRP A 40 -13.48 13.65 -13.35
N LEU A 41 -13.72 13.92 -14.64
CA LEU A 41 -14.27 12.92 -15.56
C LEU A 41 -13.35 11.70 -15.67
N GLY A 42 -12.03 11.92 -15.79
CA GLY A 42 -11.04 10.84 -15.79
C GLY A 42 -11.04 10.03 -14.49
N VAL A 43 -11.10 10.69 -13.34
CA VAL A 43 -11.22 10.01 -12.03
C VAL A 43 -12.52 9.21 -11.91
N GLY A 44 -13.64 9.76 -12.37
CA GLY A 44 -14.93 9.06 -12.39
C GLY A 44 -14.91 7.82 -13.28
N LEU A 45 -14.32 7.91 -14.47
CA LEU A 45 -14.12 6.76 -15.36
C LEU A 45 -13.17 5.73 -14.75
N ALA A 46 -12.10 6.17 -14.10
CA ALA A 46 -11.12 5.30 -13.45
C ALA A 46 -11.77 4.43 -12.36
N ALA A 47 -12.73 4.98 -11.60
CA ALA A 47 -13.44 4.27 -10.54
C ALA A 47 -14.32 3.12 -11.04
N LEU A 48 -14.69 3.10 -12.32
CA LEU A 48 -15.46 2.00 -12.91
C LEU A 48 -14.64 0.73 -13.08
N ILE A 49 -13.32 0.85 -13.25
CA ILE A 49 -12.40 -0.28 -13.43
C ILE A 49 -12.38 -1.20 -12.21
N PRO A 50 -12.07 -0.74 -10.98
CA PRO A 50 -12.15 -1.58 -9.78
C PRO A 50 -13.54 -2.15 -9.54
N PHE A 51 -14.59 -1.36 -9.82
CA PHE A 51 -15.96 -1.82 -9.65
C PHE A 51 -16.29 -2.98 -10.59
N GLY A 52 -15.89 -2.91 -11.86
CA GLY A 52 -16.04 -3.98 -12.84
C GLY A 52 -15.26 -5.24 -12.48
N ILE A 53 -14.01 -5.08 -12.01
CA ILE A 53 -13.19 -6.20 -11.54
C ILE A 53 -13.84 -6.87 -10.32
N GLY A 54 -14.27 -6.09 -9.33
CA GLY A 54 -14.96 -6.61 -8.14
C GLY A 54 -16.26 -7.35 -8.49
N ALA A 55 -17.05 -6.81 -9.42
CA ALA A 55 -18.25 -7.45 -9.93
C ALA A 55 -17.97 -8.80 -10.60
N LEU A 56 -17.01 -8.84 -11.54
CA LEU A 56 -16.62 -10.06 -12.25
C LEU A 56 -16.15 -11.15 -11.28
N LEU A 57 -15.30 -10.78 -10.31
CA LEU A 57 -14.76 -11.73 -9.37
C LEU A 57 -15.78 -12.19 -8.33
N THR A 58 -16.78 -11.37 -8.00
CA THR A 58 -17.83 -11.73 -7.03
C THR A 58 -18.87 -12.68 -7.65
N TRP A 59 -19.23 -12.46 -8.91
CA TRP A 59 -20.29 -13.24 -9.56
C TRP A 59 -19.79 -14.38 -10.45
N GLY A 60 -18.55 -14.31 -10.96
CA GLY A 60 -17.97 -15.35 -11.82
C GLY A 60 -17.81 -16.74 -11.17
N PRO A 61 -17.32 -16.86 -9.92
CA PRO A 61 -17.04 -18.16 -9.29
C PRO A 61 -18.28 -18.95 -8.83
N LYS A 62 -19.49 -18.39 -8.91
CA LYS A 62 -20.71 -19.00 -8.34
C LYS A 62 -21.14 -20.33 -8.99
N THR A 63 -20.53 -20.71 -10.10
CA THR A 63 -20.81 -21.95 -10.84
C THR A 63 -19.81 -23.09 -10.55
N LEU A 64 -18.82 -22.87 -9.68
CA LEU A 64 -17.73 -23.82 -9.42
C LEU A 64 -18.04 -24.76 -8.24
N THR A 65 -17.44 -25.96 -8.26
CA THR A 65 -17.55 -26.97 -7.18
C THR A 65 -16.88 -26.51 -5.89
N TYR A 66 -17.30 -27.06 -4.74
CA TYR A 66 -16.74 -26.72 -3.42
C TYR A 66 -15.22 -26.87 -3.37
N GLN A 67 -14.68 -28.00 -3.85
CA GLN A 67 -13.23 -28.21 -3.91
C GLN A 67 -12.52 -27.17 -4.79
N ALA A 68 -13.09 -26.80 -5.94
CA ALA A 68 -12.50 -25.76 -6.78
C ALA A 68 -12.54 -24.39 -6.09
N GLN A 69 -13.59 -24.11 -5.31
CA GLN A 69 -13.69 -22.87 -4.53
C GLN A 69 -12.62 -22.78 -3.44
N GLU A 70 -12.35 -23.87 -2.72
CA GLU A 70 -11.30 -23.92 -1.69
C GLU A 70 -9.89 -23.80 -2.31
N ILE A 71 -9.62 -24.49 -3.43
CA ILE A 71 -8.33 -24.34 -4.15
C ILE A 71 -8.13 -22.90 -4.60
N ILE A 72 -9.17 -22.30 -5.20
CA ILE A 72 -9.10 -20.91 -5.68
C ILE A 72 -8.92 -19.94 -4.50
N GLY A 73 -9.62 -20.16 -3.38
CA GLY A 73 -9.48 -19.38 -2.15
C GLY A 73 -8.06 -19.43 -1.60
N GLY A 74 -7.51 -20.63 -1.44
CA GLY A 74 -6.14 -20.84 -0.96
C GLY A 74 -5.07 -20.25 -1.89
N VAL A 75 -5.16 -20.49 -3.20
CA VAL A 75 -4.21 -19.93 -4.18
C VAL A 75 -4.27 -18.41 -4.24
N LEU A 76 -5.48 -17.82 -4.25
CA LEU A 76 -5.62 -16.37 -4.29
C LEU A 76 -5.20 -15.72 -2.98
N SER A 77 -5.34 -16.41 -1.85
CA SER A 77 -4.78 -15.97 -0.57
C SER A 77 -3.25 -15.89 -0.63
N ILE A 78 -2.57 -16.89 -1.18
CA ILE A 78 -1.10 -16.87 -1.35
C ILE A 78 -0.67 -15.75 -2.31
N ILE A 79 -1.35 -15.60 -3.45
CA ILE A 79 -1.09 -14.51 -4.41
C ILE A 79 -1.26 -13.15 -3.72
N THR A 80 -2.32 -12.99 -2.92
CA THR A 80 -2.59 -11.76 -2.17
C THR A 80 -1.49 -11.45 -1.19
N VAL A 81 -1.03 -12.44 -0.43
CA VAL A 81 0.09 -12.27 0.49
C VAL A 81 1.34 -11.82 -0.26
N ALA A 82 1.66 -12.42 -1.41
CA ALA A 82 2.80 -12.01 -2.23
C ALA A 82 2.66 -10.56 -2.73
N LEU A 83 1.48 -10.19 -3.22
CA LEU A 83 1.19 -8.85 -3.72
C LEU A 83 1.23 -7.80 -2.59
N VAL A 84 0.60 -8.06 -1.44
CA VAL A 84 0.58 -7.17 -0.26
C VAL A 84 2.01 -6.99 0.26
N THR A 85 2.77 -8.07 0.35
CA THR A 85 4.19 -8.05 0.74
C THR A 85 5.01 -7.20 -0.24
N GLY A 86 4.83 -7.41 -1.55
CA GLY A 86 5.45 -6.62 -2.59
C GLY A 86 5.19 -5.13 -2.41
N MET A 87 3.93 -4.76 -2.17
CA MET A 87 3.53 -3.38 -1.92
C MET A 87 4.13 -2.80 -0.64
N ILE A 88 4.14 -3.53 0.47
CA ILE A 88 4.76 -3.10 1.74
C ILE A 88 6.21 -2.66 1.50
N PHE A 89 6.96 -3.44 0.71
CA PHE A 89 8.36 -3.15 0.38
C PHE A 89 8.51 -2.06 -0.70
N TRP A 90 7.60 -1.99 -1.67
CA TRP A 90 7.63 -1.05 -2.80
C TRP A 90 7.48 0.40 -2.32
N MET A 91 6.48 0.68 -1.48
CA MET A 91 6.20 2.04 -1.03
C MET A 91 7.27 2.60 -0.09
N GLY A 92 7.90 1.73 0.72
CA GLY A 92 9.03 2.10 1.57
C GLY A 92 10.25 2.61 0.78
N LYS A 93 10.38 2.25 -0.51
CA LYS A 93 11.44 2.74 -1.40
C LYS A 93 11.04 3.97 -2.22
N HIS A 94 9.76 4.17 -2.51
CA HIS A 94 9.30 5.14 -3.52
C HIS A 94 8.51 6.34 -2.99
N ALA A 95 8.15 6.37 -1.71
CA ALA A 95 7.44 7.51 -1.08
C ALA A 95 8.15 8.88 -1.21
N ARG A 96 9.45 8.92 -1.53
CA ARG A 96 10.21 10.17 -1.81
C ARG A 96 10.46 10.44 -3.29
N ALA A 97 10.35 9.44 -4.16
CA ALA A 97 10.63 9.55 -5.61
C ALA A 97 9.39 9.97 -6.42
N LEU A 98 8.19 9.57 -5.96
CA LEU A 98 6.91 9.83 -6.64
C LEU A 98 6.69 11.30 -6.99
N LYS A 99 7.12 12.21 -6.10
CA LYS A 99 6.98 13.65 -6.32
C LYS A 99 7.82 14.14 -7.53
N GLY A 100 9.02 13.61 -7.73
CA GLY A 100 9.94 14.06 -8.78
C GLY A 100 9.62 13.51 -10.18
N GLU A 101 9.25 12.24 -10.28
CA GLU A 101 8.93 11.61 -11.56
C GLU A 101 7.61 12.15 -12.16
N LEU A 102 6.60 12.36 -11.31
CA LEU A 102 5.32 12.94 -11.75
C LEU A 102 5.45 14.40 -12.17
N GLU A 103 6.28 15.19 -11.48
CA GLU A 103 6.60 16.57 -11.91
C GLU A 103 7.30 16.57 -13.29
N SER A 104 8.17 15.59 -13.57
CA SER A 104 8.89 15.50 -14.85
C SER A 104 8.02 15.02 -16.04
N SER A 105 7.16 14.02 -15.82
CA SER A 105 6.27 13.47 -16.87
C SER A 105 5.12 14.43 -17.20
N MET A 106 4.71 15.26 -16.23
CA MET A 106 3.75 16.34 -16.46
C MET A 106 4.34 17.50 -17.25
N ALA A 107 5.59 17.89 -16.99
CA ALA A 107 6.27 18.91 -17.79
C ALA A 107 6.31 18.51 -19.27
N ALA A 108 6.63 17.25 -19.56
CA ALA A 108 6.65 16.71 -20.93
C ALA A 108 5.27 16.64 -21.61
N SER A 109 4.19 16.44 -20.84
CA SER A 109 2.83 16.27 -21.38
C SER A 109 2.12 17.60 -21.70
N LEU A 110 2.64 18.72 -21.18
CA LEU A 110 2.01 20.04 -21.31
C LEU A 110 2.72 20.99 -22.27
N ASP A 111 3.92 20.62 -22.75
CA ASP A 111 4.64 21.34 -23.80
C ASP A 111 3.96 21.30 -25.18
N LYS A 112 2.89 20.52 -25.34
CA LYS A 112 2.06 20.54 -26.54
C LYS A 112 0.66 21.01 -26.21
N ARG A 113 0.19 21.97 -27.02
CA ARG A 113 -1.15 22.57 -27.15
C ARG A 113 -2.27 21.52 -27.32
N SER A 114 -2.41 20.61 -26.36
CA SER A 114 -3.31 19.46 -26.40
C SER A 114 -4.52 19.69 -25.51
N SER A 115 -5.67 19.21 -25.99
CA SER A 115 -7.06 19.46 -25.59
C SER A 115 -7.44 19.04 -24.15
N GLY A 116 -6.48 18.84 -23.24
CA GLY A 116 -6.72 18.39 -21.87
C GLY A 116 -7.15 16.92 -21.75
N TRP A 117 -7.40 16.23 -22.88
CA TRP A 117 -7.75 14.81 -22.94
C TRP A 117 -6.61 13.87 -22.55
N GLY A 118 -5.35 14.27 -22.77
CA GLY A 118 -4.20 13.52 -22.26
C GLY A 118 -4.21 13.39 -20.74
N LEU A 119 -4.76 14.41 -20.04
CA LEU A 119 -4.90 14.37 -18.59
C LEU A 119 -6.02 13.43 -18.13
N VAL A 120 -7.10 13.32 -18.90
CA VAL A 120 -8.18 12.35 -18.66
C VAL A 120 -7.60 10.95 -18.70
N TRP A 121 -6.89 10.61 -19.78
CA TRP A 121 -6.26 9.30 -19.94
C TRP A 121 -5.17 9.04 -18.90
N LEU A 122 -4.37 10.05 -18.56
CA LEU A 122 -3.38 9.93 -17.50
C LEU A 122 -4.05 9.61 -16.15
N ALA A 123 -5.14 10.30 -15.81
CA ALA A 123 -5.90 10.03 -14.58
C ALA A 123 -6.56 8.64 -14.61
N VAL A 124 -7.15 8.23 -15.75
CA VAL A 124 -7.73 6.89 -15.91
C VAL A 124 -6.68 5.81 -15.76
N LEU A 125 -5.50 5.95 -16.38
CA LEU A 125 -4.45 4.95 -16.32
C LEU A 125 -3.79 4.91 -14.94
N ALA A 126 -3.48 6.06 -14.35
CA ALA A 126 -2.86 6.12 -13.03
C ALA A 126 -3.83 5.63 -11.94
N VAL A 127 -5.02 6.22 -11.84
CA VAL A 127 -5.99 5.87 -10.78
C VAL A 127 -6.65 4.53 -11.06
N GLY A 128 -6.89 4.19 -12.33
CA GLY A 128 -7.53 2.92 -12.70
C GLY A 128 -6.63 1.72 -12.46
N ARG A 129 -5.31 1.86 -12.65
CA ARG A 129 -4.34 0.83 -12.28
C ARG A 129 -4.35 0.60 -10.77
N GLU A 130 -4.19 1.66 -9.97
CA GLU A 130 -4.19 1.50 -8.51
C GLU A 130 -5.54 1.00 -7.99
N GLY A 131 -6.63 1.44 -8.60
CA GLY A 131 -7.97 0.90 -8.34
C GLY A 131 -8.06 -0.59 -8.66
N ALA A 132 -7.58 -1.03 -9.82
CA ALA A 132 -7.60 -2.44 -10.21
C ALA A 132 -6.81 -3.32 -9.23
N GLU A 133 -5.61 -2.87 -8.83
CA GLU A 133 -4.81 -3.54 -7.79
C GLU A 133 -5.61 -3.62 -6.47
N SER A 134 -6.21 -2.50 -6.03
CA SER A 134 -7.07 -2.44 -4.83
C SER A 134 -8.23 -3.43 -4.86
N ALA A 135 -8.92 -3.54 -6.01
CA ALA A 135 -10.06 -4.44 -6.16
C ALA A 135 -9.65 -5.91 -6.03
N LEU A 136 -8.49 -6.27 -6.56
CA LEU A 136 -7.93 -7.62 -6.42
C LEU A 136 -7.58 -7.93 -4.96
N PHE A 137 -6.95 -6.99 -4.25
CA PHE A 137 -6.62 -7.16 -2.82
C PHE A 137 -7.86 -7.34 -1.94
N ILE A 138 -8.84 -6.44 -2.12
CA ILE A 138 -10.08 -6.48 -1.35
C ILE A 138 -10.83 -7.78 -1.65
N TRP A 139 -10.97 -8.14 -2.93
CA TRP A 139 -11.71 -9.35 -3.30
C TRP A 139 -11.07 -10.61 -2.72
N ALA A 140 -9.75 -10.73 -2.78
CA ALA A 140 -9.08 -11.90 -2.26
C ALA A 140 -9.13 -11.97 -0.72
N THR A 141 -9.01 -10.82 -0.04
CA THR A 141 -9.20 -10.74 1.42
C THR A 141 -10.64 -11.09 1.83
N VAL A 142 -11.63 -10.64 1.05
CA VAL A 142 -13.05 -10.98 1.25
C VAL A 142 -13.26 -12.48 1.11
N ARG A 143 -12.63 -13.10 0.10
CA ARG A 143 -12.79 -14.53 -0.16
C ARG A 143 -12.07 -15.39 0.87
N SER A 144 -10.91 -14.94 1.35
CA SER A 144 -10.08 -15.65 2.32
C SER A 144 -10.61 -15.61 3.75
N SER A 145 -11.91 -15.45 3.95
CA SER A 145 -12.49 -15.07 5.24
C SER A 145 -13.68 -15.98 5.56
N VAL A 146 -13.51 -16.79 6.62
CA VAL A 146 -14.38 -17.92 7.03
C VAL A 146 -15.84 -17.53 7.27
N GLU A 147 -16.14 -16.27 7.57
CA GLU A 147 -17.50 -15.80 7.78
C GLU A 147 -17.88 -14.73 6.75
N ASN A 148 -18.91 -15.02 5.96
CA ASN A 148 -19.54 -14.16 4.94
C ASN A 148 -20.16 -12.86 5.51
N ASN A 149 -19.49 -12.15 6.41
CA ASN A 149 -19.94 -10.85 6.92
C ASN A 149 -19.55 -9.74 5.94
N VAL A 150 -20.25 -9.73 4.80
CA VAL A 150 -20.13 -8.74 3.71
C VAL A 150 -20.27 -7.31 4.27
N VAL A 151 -21.08 -7.13 5.32
CA VAL A 151 -21.33 -5.84 5.96
C VAL A 151 -20.06 -5.31 6.62
N ALA A 152 -19.38 -6.12 7.44
CA ALA A 152 -18.15 -5.71 8.13
C ALA A 152 -17.01 -5.38 7.15
N THR A 153 -16.92 -6.12 6.05
CA THR A 153 -15.90 -5.86 5.01
C THR A 153 -16.21 -4.59 4.23
N THR A 154 -17.45 -4.42 3.78
CA THR A 154 -17.88 -3.22 3.03
C THR A 154 -17.71 -1.97 3.90
N ALA A 155 -18.08 -2.05 5.18
CA ALA A 155 -17.89 -0.96 6.13
C ALA A 155 -16.41 -0.60 6.29
N GLY A 156 -15.51 -1.59 6.32
CA GLY A 156 -14.07 -1.38 6.39
C GLY A 156 -13.54 -0.62 5.18
N VAL A 157 -13.85 -1.11 3.98
CA VAL A 157 -13.44 -0.46 2.72
C VAL A 157 -13.96 0.97 2.64
N VAL A 158 -15.26 1.18 2.86
CA VAL A 158 -15.88 2.51 2.78
C VAL A 158 -15.25 3.47 3.79
N THR A 159 -15.03 3.01 5.03
CA THR A 159 -14.38 3.84 6.06
C THR A 159 -12.94 4.18 5.68
N GLY A 160 -12.19 3.22 5.14
CA GLY A 160 -10.82 3.44 4.65
C GLY A 160 -10.76 4.46 3.53
N LEU A 161 -11.65 4.35 2.54
CA LEU A 161 -11.76 5.31 1.43
C LEU A 161 -12.18 6.71 1.90
N LEU A 162 -13.12 6.81 2.84
CA LEU A 162 -13.51 8.10 3.41
C LEU A 162 -12.36 8.75 4.18
N LEU A 163 -11.66 7.98 5.00
CA LEU A 163 -10.50 8.46 5.74
C LEU A 163 -9.37 8.90 4.81
N SER A 164 -9.14 8.19 3.70
CA SER A 164 -8.12 8.57 2.73
C SER A 164 -8.46 9.88 2.01
N LEU A 165 -9.73 10.11 1.65
CA LEU A 165 -10.20 11.39 1.12
C LEU A 165 -9.98 12.54 2.10
N VAL A 166 -10.34 12.34 3.38
CA VAL A 166 -10.15 13.35 4.44
C VAL A 166 -8.66 13.65 4.63
N LEU A 167 -7.81 12.63 4.72
CA LEU A 167 -6.37 12.80 4.89
C LEU A 167 -5.73 13.45 3.66
N GLY A 168 -6.09 13.02 2.45
CA GLY A 168 -5.63 13.62 1.19
C GLY A 168 -6.00 15.10 1.10
N TRP A 169 -7.24 15.46 1.50
CA TRP A 169 -7.67 16.85 1.57
C TRP A 169 -6.89 17.67 2.62
N LEU A 170 -6.65 17.10 3.81
CA LEU A 170 -5.84 17.75 4.84
C LEU A 170 -4.38 17.98 4.40
N ILE A 171 -3.82 17.04 3.65
CA ILE A 171 -2.49 17.14 3.04
C ILE A 171 -2.49 18.26 1.99
N TYR A 172 -3.49 18.31 1.11
CA TYR A 172 -3.65 19.36 0.09
C TYR A 172 -3.79 20.77 0.73
N ARG A 173 -4.55 20.89 1.83
CA ARG A 173 -4.76 22.17 2.53
C ARG A 173 -3.55 22.63 3.36
N GLY A 174 -2.49 21.83 3.47
CA GLY A 174 -1.25 22.18 4.17
C GLY A 174 -1.35 22.14 5.70
N SER A 175 -2.44 21.62 6.28
CA SER A 175 -2.73 21.80 7.71
C SER A 175 -2.02 20.83 8.66
N ARG A 176 -1.35 19.76 8.20
CA ARG A 176 -0.53 18.92 9.10
C ARG A 176 0.67 18.31 8.37
N LYS A 177 1.87 18.52 8.94
CA LYS A 177 3.08 17.76 8.61
C LYS A 177 2.91 16.33 9.15
N ILE A 178 2.09 15.51 8.49
CA ILE A 178 1.97 14.09 8.84
C ILE A 178 3.32 13.43 8.53
N ASN A 179 3.89 12.78 9.53
CA ASN A 179 5.13 12.03 9.34
C ASN A 179 4.81 10.77 8.52
N MET A 180 4.90 10.89 7.19
CA MET A 180 4.62 9.79 6.26
C MET A 180 5.46 8.56 6.56
N LYS A 181 6.70 8.75 7.00
CA LYS A 181 7.56 7.63 7.41
C LYS A 181 6.92 6.86 8.58
N LEU A 182 6.44 7.56 9.60
CA LEU A 182 5.78 6.93 10.75
C LEU A 182 4.47 6.26 10.33
N PHE A 183 3.63 6.93 9.54
CA PHE A 183 2.37 6.38 9.05
C PHE A 183 2.58 5.05 8.32
N PHE A 184 3.44 5.03 7.29
CA PHE A 184 3.72 3.82 6.51
C PHE A 184 4.44 2.73 7.33
N SER A 185 5.23 3.12 8.32
CA SER A 185 5.86 2.12 9.21
C SER A 185 4.82 1.42 10.06
N VAL A 186 3.93 2.17 10.71
CA VAL A 186 2.89 1.61 11.59
C VAL A 186 1.88 0.79 10.79
N THR A 187 1.35 1.33 9.69
CA THR A 187 0.41 0.59 8.83
C THR A 187 1.08 -0.60 8.17
N GLY A 188 2.37 -0.50 7.80
CA GLY A 188 3.16 -1.60 7.26
C GLY A 188 3.29 -2.78 8.23
N TYR A 189 3.64 -2.56 9.50
CA TYR A 189 3.68 -3.64 10.50
C TYR A 189 2.33 -4.31 10.68
N PHE A 190 1.24 -3.52 10.70
CA PHE A 190 -0.10 -4.07 10.82
C PHE A 190 -0.46 -4.93 9.60
N LEU A 191 -0.13 -4.48 8.38
CA LEU A 191 -0.36 -5.25 7.16
C LEU A 191 0.47 -6.54 7.12
N ILE A 192 1.68 -6.57 7.69
CA ILE A 192 2.46 -7.81 7.83
C ILE A 192 1.72 -8.81 8.73
N LEU A 193 1.13 -8.37 9.84
CA LEU A 193 0.35 -9.24 10.72
C LEU A 193 -0.89 -9.80 10.02
N VAL A 194 -1.62 -8.93 9.31
CA VAL A 194 -2.81 -9.32 8.53
C VAL A 194 -2.43 -10.32 7.43
N ALA A 195 -1.36 -10.04 6.68
CA ALA A 195 -0.89 -10.92 5.61
C ALA A 195 -0.41 -12.28 6.15
N ALA A 196 0.20 -12.32 7.34
CA ALA A 196 0.55 -13.57 7.99
C ALA A 196 -0.70 -14.42 8.28
N GLY A 197 -1.77 -13.77 8.77
CA GLY A 197 -3.07 -14.39 8.96
C GLY A 197 -3.68 -14.95 7.67
N ILE A 198 -3.70 -14.14 6.60
CA ILE A 198 -4.20 -14.57 5.28
C ILE A 198 -3.37 -15.73 4.72
N PHE A 199 -2.06 -15.74 4.97
CA PHE A 199 -1.19 -16.84 4.53
C PHE A 199 -1.51 -18.15 5.25
N ALA A 200 -1.65 -18.12 6.58
CA ALA A 200 -2.08 -19.28 7.37
C ALA A 200 -3.46 -19.76 6.94
N TYR A 201 -4.38 -18.82 6.69
CA TYR A 201 -5.71 -19.14 6.17
C TYR A 201 -5.65 -19.83 4.79
N GLY A 202 -4.86 -19.31 3.85
CA GLY A 202 -4.70 -19.92 2.54
C GLY A 202 -4.13 -21.35 2.59
N ILE A 203 -3.31 -21.64 3.60
CA ILE A 203 -2.87 -23.02 3.89
C ILE A 203 -4.05 -23.88 4.36
N SER A 204 -4.95 -23.35 5.21
CA SER A 204 -6.18 -24.04 5.64
C SER A 204 -7.05 -24.43 4.45
N ASP A 205 -7.40 -23.48 3.57
CA ASP A 205 -8.22 -23.75 2.37
C ASP A 205 -7.60 -24.84 1.48
N LEU A 206 -6.28 -24.82 1.31
CA LEU A 206 -5.57 -25.86 0.56
C LEU A 206 -5.57 -27.22 1.27
N GLN A 207 -5.57 -27.24 2.61
CA GLN A 207 -5.75 -28.46 3.39
C GLN A 207 -7.18 -28.99 3.29
N GLU A 208 -8.19 -28.11 3.33
CA GLU A 208 -9.62 -28.44 3.17
C GLU A 208 -9.94 -28.98 1.78
N ALA A 209 -9.30 -28.43 0.74
CA ALA A 209 -9.37 -28.93 -0.62
C ALA A 209 -8.68 -30.30 -0.85
N GLY A 210 -7.97 -30.81 0.16
CA GLY A 210 -7.16 -32.04 0.07
C GLY A 210 -5.86 -31.88 -0.73
N VAL A 211 -5.44 -30.65 -1.05
CA VAL A 211 -4.18 -30.36 -1.76
C VAL A 211 -2.98 -30.48 -0.82
N LEU A 212 -3.13 -30.01 0.42
CA LEU A 212 -2.09 -30.09 1.46
C LEU A 212 -2.49 -31.09 2.57
N PRO A 213 -1.55 -31.89 3.10
CA PRO A 213 -1.84 -32.84 4.17
C PRO A 213 -1.95 -32.17 5.55
N GLY A 214 -2.46 -32.91 6.54
CA GLY A 214 -2.35 -32.52 7.95
C GLY A 214 -3.50 -31.66 8.50
N ILE A 215 -4.68 -31.70 7.87
CA ILE A 215 -5.86 -30.97 8.35
C ILE A 215 -6.29 -31.34 9.78
N MET A 216 -6.09 -32.60 10.18
CA MET A 216 -6.41 -33.10 11.53
C MET A 216 -5.27 -32.93 12.54
N ASN A 217 -4.11 -32.42 12.11
CA ASN A 217 -2.93 -32.28 12.96
C ASN A 217 -2.86 -30.86 13.53
N HIS A 218 -3.58 -30.63 14.62
CA HIS A 218 -3.63 -29.33 15.30
C HIS A 218 -2.35 -29.07 16.10
N ALA A 219 -1.81 -27.86 16.00
CA ALA A 219 -0.63 -27.43 16.76
C ALA A 219 -0.96 -27.22 18.25
N TRP A 220 -2.16 -26.69 18.51
CA TRP A 220 -2.75 -26.53 19.82
C TRP A 220 -4.26 -26.45 19.67
N ASP A 221 -4.97 -26.68 20.77
CA ASP A 221 -6.40 -26.44 20.89
C ASP A 221 -6.66 -25.61 22.15
N VAL A 222 -6.96 -24.33 21.95
CA VAL A 222 -7.36 -23.41 23.02
C VAL A 222 -8.82 -22.97 22.90
N SER A 223 -9.61 -23.69 22.12
CA SER A 223 -11.05 -23.40 21.93
C SER A 223 -11.81 -23.38 23.25
N HIS A 224 -11.41 -24.21 24.21
CA HIS A 224 -11.98 -24.28 25.56
C HIS A 224 -11.73 -23.02 26.40
N LEU A 225 -10.75 -22.17 26.04
CA LEU A 225 -10.48 -20.89 26.70
C LEU A 225 -11.26 -19.73 26.06
N LEU A 226 -12.02 -19.99 24.99
CA LEU A 226 -12.80 -18.95 24.34
C LEU A 226 -13.90 -18.45 25.28
N PRO A 227 -14.02 -17.12 25.46
CA PRO A 227 -15.16 -16.54 26.16
C PRO A 227 -16.46 -16.97 25.47
N GLU A 228 -17.50 -17.23 26.26
CA GLU A 228 -18.83 -17.49 25.71
C GLU A 228 -19.31 -16.30 24.83
N PRO A 229 -20.12 -16.51 23.78
CA PRO A 229 -20.58 -15.44 22.90
C PRO A 229 -21.32 -14.28 23.61
N THR A 230 -21.89 -14.53 24.78
CA THR A 230 -22.54 -13.56 25.67
C THR A 230 -21.55 -12.71 26.48
N SER A 231 -20.28 -13.08 26.51
CA SER A 231 -19.24 -12.42 27.28
C SER A 231 -18.91 -11.02 26.74
N PRO A 232 -18.74 -10.00 27.60
CA PRO A 232 -18.36 -8.65 27.20
C PRO A 232 -16.99 -8.54 26.52
N ILE A 233 -16.19 -9.60 26.54
CA ILE A 233 -14.86 -9.66 25.91
C ILE A 233 -14.83 -10.53 24.64
N TYR A 234 -15.93 -11.20 24.28
CA TYR A 234 -16.01 -12.05 23.08
C TYR A 234 -15.69 -11.28 21.80
N TRP A 235 -16.07 -10.00 21.74
CA TRP A 235 -15.77 -9.13 20.61
C TRP A 235 -14.26 -8.99 20.33
N LEU A 236 -13.38 -9.16 21.33
CA LEU A 236 -11.93 -9.10 21.13
C LEU A 236 -11.44 -10.31 20.34
N TYR A 237 -11.99 -11.50 20.63
CA TYR A 237 -11.73 -12.70 19.84
C TYR A 237 -12.25 -12.54 18.41
N VAL A 238 -13.52 -12.12 18.26
CA VAL A 238 -14.11 -11.87 16.93
C VAL A 238 -13.28 -10.87 16.15
N LEU A 239 -12.79 -9.82 16.79
CA LEU A 239 -11.93 -8.81 16.17
C LEU A 239 -10.56 -9.40 15.78
N GLY A 240 -9.93 -10.19 16.65
CA GLY A 240 -8.66 -10.86 16.38
C GLY A 240 -8.76 -11.86 15.24
N GLN A 241 -9.75 -12.75 15.30
CA GLN A 241 -10.08 -13.68 14.22
C GLN A 241 -10.35 -12.92 12.93
N ALA A 242 -11.20 -11.89 12.98
CA ALA A 242 -11.56 -11.18 11.77
C ALA A 242 -10.37 -10.44 11.12
N ILE A 243 -9.47 -9.84 11.91
CA ILE A 243 -8.40 -8.98 11.38
C ILE A 243 -7.15 -9.77 11.03
N PHE A 244 -6.72 -10.65 11.93
CA PHE A 244 -5.45 -11.38 11.82
C PHE A 244 -5.65 -12.85 11.48
N GLN A 245 -6.88 -13.27 11.17
CA GLN A 245 -7.24 -14.68 10.96
C GLN A 245 -6.76 -15.57 12.11
N VAL A 246 -6.92 -15.08 13.36
CA VAL A 246 -6.58 -15.86 14.56
C VAL A 246 -7.42 -17.13 14.59
N ASN A 247 -6.75 -18.26 14.47
CA ASN A 247 -7.34 -19.58 14.62
C ASN A 247 -6.98 -20.13 16.02
N VAL A 248 -7.99 -20.61 16.75
CA VAL A 248 -7.82 -21.24 18.08
C VAL A 248 -7.37 -22.69 18.03
N GLN A 249 -7.54 -23.32 16.87
CA GLN A 249 -7.16 -24.71 16.58
C GLN A 249 -6.36 -24.78 15.27
N PRO A 250 -5.28 -23.99 15.09
CA PRO A 250 -4.53 -23.98 13.85
C PRO A 250 -3.82 -25.32 13.66
N THR A 251 -3.71 -25.76 12.40
CA THR A 251 -2.89 -26.93 12.08
C THR A 251 -1.41 -26.60 12.25
N VAL A 252 -0.59 -27.63 12.48
CA VAL A 252 0.88 -27.49 12.54
C VAL A 252 1.42 -26.77 11.30
N LEU A 253 0.85 -27.07 10.12
CA LEU A 253 1.27 -26.46 8.87
C LEU A 253 0.90 -24.97 8.80
N GLN A 254 -0.29 -24.58 9.26
CA GLN A 254 -0.70 -23.18 9.36
C GLN A 254 0.22 -22.39 10.28
N THR A 255 0.55 -22.93 11.45
CA THR A 255 1.46 -22.30 12.42
C THR A 255 2.85 -22.11 11.83
N ILE A 256 3.42 -23.15 11.21
CA ILE A 256 4.73 -23.06 10.56
C ILE A 256 4.70 -22.01 9.46
N GLY A 257 3.67 -22.03 8.60
CA GLY A 257 3.50 -21.07 7.52
C GLY A 257 3.43 -19.62 8.04
N TRP A 258 2.65 -19.39 9.10
CA TRP A 258 2.56 -18.09 9.75
C TRP A 258 3.92 -17.59 10.24
N ILE A 259 4.69 -18.42 10.94
CA ILE A 259 6.04 -18.08 11.46
C ILE A 259 7.01 -17.81 10.31
N VAL A 260 7.05 -18.69 9.31
CA VAL A 260 7.94 -18.60 8.14
C VAL A 260 7.66 -17.35 7.31
N TYR A 261 6.42 -16.88 7.29
CA TYR A 261 6.08 -15.62 6.64
C TYR A 261 6.43 -14.41 7.52
N ILE A 262 5.89 -14.36 8.75
CA ILE A 262 5.95 -13.15 9.58
C ILE A 262 7.37 -12.79 10.00
N VAL A 263 8.20 -13.77 10.39
CA VAL A 263 9.52 -13.52 10.97
C VAL A 263 10.47 -12.90 9.95
N PRO A 264 10.68 -13.49 8.74
CA PRO A 264 11.54 -12.87 7.74
C PRO A 264 11.02 -11.53 7.25
N VAL A 265 9.72 -11.41 6.98
CA VAL A 265 9.12 -10.18 6.43
C VAL A 265 9.22 -9.04 7.44
N ALA A 266 8.92 -9.28 8.73
CA ALA A 266 9.06 -8.28 9.78
C ALA A 266 10.51 -7.83 9.98
N ILE A 267 11.48 -8.76 9.94
CA ILE A 267 12.91 -8.43 10.07
C ILE A 267 13.37 -7.56 8.90
N ILE A 268 13.03 -7.94 7.65
CA ILE A 268 13.43 -7.18 6.46
C ILE A 268 12.78 -5.79 6.48
N PHE A 269 11.49 -5.70 6.83
CA PHE A 269 10.78 -4.43 6.91
C PHE A 269 11.35 -3.53 8.01
N TYR A 270 11.66 -4.08 9.19
CA TYR A 270 12.32 -3.35 10.26
C TYR A 270 13.65 -2.74 9.79
N ARG A 271 14.48 -3.53 9.08
CA ARG A 271 15.75 -3.08 8.51
C ARG A 271 15.57 -2.01 7.45
N GLN A 272 14.52 -2.07 6.63
CA GLN A 272 14.23 -1.04 5.63
C GLN A 272 13.81 0.29 6.27
N VAL A 273 12.99 0.24 7.32
CA VAL A 273 12.48 1.43 8.03
C VAL A 273 13.57 2.10 8.87
N HIS A 274 14.41 1.31 9.55
CA HIS A 274 15.40 1.77 10.53
C HIS A 274 16.85 1.77 10.02
N GLY A 275 17.13 1.16 8.87
CA GLY A 275 18.48 1.10 8.30
C GLY A 275 19.04 2.48 7.95
N LYS A 276 20.26 2.76 8.38
CA LYS A 276 21.03 3.94 7.93
C LYS A 276 21.39 3.74 6.47
N ARG A 277 21.06 4.70 5.59
CA ARG A 277 21.60 4.71 4.22
C ARG A 277 23.13 4.81 4.31
N PRO A 278 23.89 4.08 3.47
CA PRO A 278 25.30 4.38 3.30
C PRO A 278 25.42 5.84 2.86
N THR A 279 26.07 6.68 3.66
CA THR A 279 26.46 8.01 3.23
C THR A 279 27.39 7.83 2.03
N ALA A 280 26.94 8.28 0.85
CA ALA A 280 27.79 8.33 -0.32
C ALA A 280 29.07 9.07 0.07
N LYS A 281 30.21 8.38 -0.02
CA LYS A 281 31.53 8.95 0.21
C LYS A 281 31.66 10.13 -0.77
N PRO A 282 31.98 11.36 -0.32
CA PRO A 282 32.17 12.47 -1.24
C PRO A 282 33.25 12.05 -2.25
N ASP A 283 32.91 12.07 -3.53
CA ASP A 283 33.89 11.83 -4.59
C ASP A 283 35.02 12.86 -4.42
N GLY A 284 36.23 12.38 -4.15
CA GLY A 284 37.46 13.18 -3.96
C GLY A 284 37.91 13.98 -5.20
N LYS A 285 37.01 14.18 -6.17
CA LYS A 285 37.24 15.02 -7.35
C LYS A 285 37.23 16.52 -7.03
N SER A 286 36.55 16.95 -5.95
CA SER A 286 36.57 18.37 -5.55
C SER A 286 37.90 18.79 -4.91
N GLU A 287 38.64 17.86 -4.31
CA GLU A 287 39.91 18.17 -3.64
C GLU A 287 41.08 18.30 -4.63
N ARG A 288 40.96 17.65 -5.80
CA ARG A 288 41.97 17.73 -6.87
C ARG A 288 41.86 19.02 -7.69
N ALA A 289 40.67 19.62 -7.77
CA ALA A 289 40.46 20.90 -8.46
C ALA A 289 41.03 22.10 -7.68
N GLN A 290 41.05 22.05 -6.34
CA GLN A 290 41.61 23.13 -5.51
C GLN A 290 43.15 23.14 -5.46
N ARG A 291 43.83 22.04 -5.78
CA ARG A 291 45.31 22.00 -5.82
C ARG A 291 45.95 22.50 -7.12
N HIS A 292 45.15 22.93 -8.11
CA HIS A 292 45.65 23.40 -9.41
C HIS A 292 45.23 24.84 -9.77
N ALA A 293 44.73 25.62 -8.80
CA ALA A 293 44.60 27.06 -9.00
C ALA A 293 46.01 27.71 -9.02
N PRO A 294 46.38 28.50 -10.05
CA PRO A 294 47.66 29.20 -10.08
C PRO A 294 47.72 30.24 -8.96
N ALA A 295 48.84 30.34 -8.27
CA ALA A 295 49.09 31.36 -7.25
C ALA A 295 49.02 32.76 -7.90
N GLU A 296 47.95 33.49 -7.58
CA GLU A 296 47.74 34.87 -8.01
C GLU A 296 48.72 35.80 -7.25
N ALA A 297 49.43 36.63 -8.00
CA ALA A 297 50.54 37.44 -7.55
C ALA A 297 50.13 38.49 -6.50
N THR A 298 50.98 38.64 -5.48
CA THR A 298 50.87 39.65 -4.41
C THR A 298 51.04 41.07 -4.97
N PRO A 299 50.17 42.04 -4.64
CA PRO A 299 50.40 43.44 -5.01
C PRO A 299 51.38 44.08 -4.01
N THR A 300 52.54 44.51 -4.49
CA THR A 300 53.51 45.31 -3.74
C THR A 300 52.93 46.70 -3.52
N SER A 301 52.57 47.02 -2.28
CA SER A 301 52.37 48.39 -1.81
C SER A 301 53.72 49.05 -1.55
N ALA A 302 54.07 50.10 -2.29
CA ALA A 302 55.13 51.02 -1.91
C ALA A 302 54.59 52.45 -1.93
N THR A 303 54.50 52.97 -0.72
CA THR A 303 54.16 54.32 -0.29
C THR A 303 55.00 55.40 -0.98
N ALA A 304 54.32 56.46 -1.39
CA ALA A 304 54.91 57.77 -1.65
C ALA A 304 55.44 58.40 -0.35
N ASP A 305 56.57 59.12 -0.42
CA ASP A 305 56.76 60.42 0.26
C ASP A 305 58.04 61.12 -0.23
N PRO A 306 58.24 62.43 0.04
CA PRO A 306 58.78 63.39 -0.91
C PRO A 306 60.14 63.96 -0.50
N THR A 307 60.87 64.53 -1.46
CA THR A 307 61.54 65.85 -1.42
C THR A 307 62.39 66.04 -2.66
#